data_AF-A0A511DJK9-F1
#
_entry.id   AF-A0A511DJK9-F1
#
_cell.length_a   1.000
_cell.length_b   1.000
_cell.length_c   1.000
_cell.angle_alpha   90.00
_cell.angle_beta   90.00
_cell.angle_gamma   90.00
#
_symmetry.space_group_name_H-M   'P 1'
#
loop_
_entity.id
_entity.type
_entity.pdbx_description
1 polymer ?
#
loop_
_entity_poly.entity_id
_entity_poly.type
_entity_poly.pdbx_seq_one_letter_code
_entity_poly.pdbx_strand_id
1 'polypeptide(L)'
;MAEHRGGDTTSARATAIRALLNEWDFIGVVPHGVRDEYDCLILELGEHLDRGAGADEVQAYLSAELVTHFGLSGGRTPAGDEFVVGLLALGT
;
A
#
# COMPACT_ATOMS: atom_id res chain seq x y z
N MET A 1 -8.94 35.25 2.81
CA MET A 1 -7.97 34.42 2.07
C MET A 1 -8.26 32.99 2.45
N ALA A 2 -8.56 32.15 1.46
CA ALA A 2 -9.27 30.90 1.65
C ALA A 2 -8.47 29.90 2.49
N GLU A 3 -9.16 29.34 3.49
CA GLU A 3 -8.74 28.18 4.26
C GLU A 3 -8.97 26.92 3.40
N HIS A 4 -7.91 26.15 3.16
CA HIS A 4 -7.90 24.90 2.40
C HIS A 4 -6.70 24.09 2.90
N ARG A 5 -6.77 22.82 3.35
CA ARG A 5 -7.76 21.75 3.27
C ARG A 5 -7.40 20.77 4.42
N GLY A 6 -8.35 20.27 5.21
CA GLY A 6 -8.76 18.86 5.13
C GLY A 6 -7.98 17.97 6.11
N GLY A 7 -8.66 17.45 7.14
CA GLY A 7 -8.06 16.88 8.34
C GLY A 7 -7.19 15.63 8.15
N ASP A 8 -6.03 15.65 8.79
CA ASP A 8 -5.23 14.46 9.06
C ASP A 8 -5.93 13.67 10.17
N THR A 9 -6.83 12.78 9.76
CA THR A 9 -7.23 11.63 10.58
C THR A 9 -7.07 10.41 9.71
N THR A 10 -5.82 10.15 9.31
CA THR A 10 -5.45 8.85 8.79
C THR A 10 -5.80 7.82 9.88
N SER A 11 -6.67 6.86 9.58
CA SER A 11 -7.03 5.83 10.56
C SER A 11 -5.78 5.07 11.02
N ALA A 12 -5.82 4.46 12.21
CA ALA A 12 -4.70 3.64 12.70
C ALA A 12 -4.31 2.56 11.67
N ARG A 13 -5.30 1.99 10.98
CA ARG A 13 -5.10 1.03 9.88
C ARG A 13 -4.40 1.66 8.69
N ALA A 14 -4.86 2.81 8.21
CA ALA A 14 -4.22 3.50 7.09
C ALA A 14 -2.76 3.88 7.41
N THR A 15 -2.47 4.27 8.65
CA THR A 15 -1.10 4.52 9.13
C THR A 15 -0.25 3.24 9.11
N ALA A 16 -0.81 2.12 9.53
CA ALA A 16 -0.12 0.83 9.52
C ALA A 16 0.14 0.33 8.08
N ILE A 17 -0.83 0.45 7.18
CA ILE A 17 -0.67 0.12 5.75
C ILE A 17 0.45 0.99 5.14
N ARG A 18 0.44 2.31 5.40
CA ARG A 18 1.51 3.22 4.96
C ARG A 18 2.89 2.78 5.46
N ALA A 19 2.99 2.31 6.71
CA ALA A 19 4.26 1.85 7.27
C ALA A 19 4.77 0.59 6.54
N LEU A 20 3.91 -0.40 6.32
CA LEU A 20 4.25 -1.62 5.57
C LEU A 20 4.66 -1.31 4.13
N LEU A 21 3.96 -0.40 3.44
CA LEU A 21 4.31 0.00 2.07
C LEU A 21 5.67 0.69 2.01
N ASN A 22 5.95 1.59 2.95
CA ASN A 22 7.25 2.24 3.06
C ASN A 22 8.39 1.30 3.48
N GLU A 23 8.09 0.20 4.17
CA GLU A 23 9.08 -0.83 4.49
C GLU A 23 9.38 -1.70 3.26
N TRP A 24 8.36 -2.03 2.47
CA TRP A 24 8.53 -2.78 1.23
C TRP A 24 9.30 -1.99 0.16
N ASP A 25 9.03 -0.69 0.05
CA ASP A 25 9.75 0.28 -0.79
C ASP A 25 10.07 -0.21 -2.22
N PHE A 26 9.08 -0.76 -2.92
CA PHE A 26 9.29 -1.47 -4.18
C PHE A 26 9.81 -0.62 -5.37
N ILE A 27 9.80 0.71 -5.24
CA ILE A 27 10.44 1.66 -6.19
C ILE A 27 11.67 2.36 -5.62
N GLY A 28 12.01 2.19 -4.33
CA GLY A 28 13.26 2.68 -3.74
C GLY A 28 13.29 4.18 -3.42
N VAL A 29 12.15 4.80 -3.11
CA VAL A 29 12.03 6.26 -2.92
C VAL A 29 12.14 6.69 -1.45
N VAL A 30 11.98 5.78 -0.51
CA VAL A 30 12.00 6.09 0.93
C VAL A 30 13.33 6.68 1.40
N PRO A 31 14.51 6.19 0.97
CA PRO A 31 15.80 6.81 1.30
C PRO A 31 15.95 8.26 0.82
N HIS A 32 15.11 8.70 -0.13
CA HIS A 32 15.09 10.06 -0.65
C HIS A 32 14.10 10.98 0.10
N GLY A 33 13.48 10.49 1.17
CA GLY A 33 12.57 11.27 2.02
C GLY A 33 11.12 11.33 1.53
N VAL A 34 10.79 10.60 0.46
CA VAL A 34 9.42 10.50 -0.06
C VAL A 34 8.71 9.34 0.64
N ARG A 35 7.60 9.61 1.34
CA ARG A 35 6.89 8.61 2.17
C ARG A 35 5.40 8.46 1.85
N ASP A 36 4.89 9.32 0.97
CA ASP A 36 3.51 9.41 0.50
C ASP A 36 3.32 8.83 -0.90
N GLU A 37 4.40 8.43 -1.57
CA GLU A 37 4.37 7.86 -2.92
C GLU A 37 3.47 6.61 -3.02
N TYR A 38 3.38 5.85 -1.93
CA TYR A 38 2.57 4.64 -1.86
C TYR A 38 1.14 4.89 -1.35
N ASP A 39 0.76 6.14 -1.06
CA ASP A 39 -0.53 6.46 -0.45
C ASP A 39 -1.72 6.10 -1.34
N CYS A 40 -1.51 6.10 -2.66
CA CYS A 40 -2.52 5.68 -3.62
C CYS A 40 -2.95 4.22 -3.45
N LEU A 41 -2.18 3.37 -2.77
CA LEU A 41 -2.55 1.98 -2.51
C LEU A 41 -3.31 1.80 -1.19
N ILE A 42 -3.27 2.79 -0.29
CA ILE A 42 -3.77 2.62 1.08
C ILE A 42 -5.28 2.39 1.11
N LEU A 43 -6.03 3.14 0.32
CA LEU A 43 -7.48 3.07 0.30
C LEU A 43 -7.94 1.70 -0.19
N GLU A 44 -7.49 1.29 -1.37
CA GLU A 44 -7.84 0.04 -2.04
C GLU A 44 -7.42 -1.18 -1.22
N LEU A 45 -6.21 -1.18 -0.64
CA LEU A 45 -5.80 -2.24 0.29
C LEU A 45 -6.69 -2.28 1.53
N GLY A 46 -7.07 -1.13 2.07
CA GLY A 46 -8.04 -1.03 3.15
C GLY A 46 -9.38 -1.66 2.78
N GLU A 47 -9.88 -1.40 1.57
CA GLU A 47 -11.14 -1.99 1.11
C GLU A 47 -11.04 -3.50 0.86
N HIS A 48 -9.90 -4.00 0.38
CA HIS A 48 -9.64 -5.44 0.26
C HIS A 48 -9.70 -6.11 1.64
N LEU A 49 -9.08 -5.51 2.65
CA LEU A 49 -9.14 -6.01 4.03
C LEU A 49 -10.56 -5.97 4.59
N ASP A 50 -11.33 -4.90 4.35
CA ASP A 50 -12.74 -4.80 4.77
C ASP A 50 -13.63 -5.89 4.15
N ARG A 51 -13.26 -6.38 2.97
CA ARG A 51 -13.95 -7.50 2.29
C ARG A 51 -13.46 -8.88 2.72
N GLY A 52 -12.46 -8.95 3.60
CA GLY A 52 -11.85 -10.21 4.03
C GLY A 52 -10.98 -10.87 2.95
N ALA A 53 -10.34 -10.07 2.09
CA ALA A 53 -9.50 -10.58 1.02
C ALA A 53 -8.37 -11.47 1.55
N GLY A 54 -8.10 -12.57 0.83
CA GLY A 54 -6.99 -13.47 1.11
C GLY A 54 -5.65 -13.01 0.51
N ALA A 55 -4.58 -13.76 0.80
CA ALA A 55 -3.24 -13.50 0.27
C ALA A 55 -3.21 -13.44 -1.27
N ASP A 56 -3.88 -14.39 -1.94
CA ASP A 56 -3.88 -14.48 -3.41
C ASP A 56 -4.54 -13.26 -4.05
N GLU A 57 -5.65 -12.77 -3.48
CA GLU A 57 -6.36 -11.59 -3.98
C GLU A 57 -5.52 -10.31 -3.82
N VAL A 58 -4.88 -10.16 -2.65
CA VAL A 58 -3.97 -9.05 -2.36
C VAL A 58 -2.76 -9.08 -3.30
N GLN A 59 -2.14 -10.25 -3.49
CA GLN A 59 -1.00 -10.41 -4.41
C GLN A 59 -1.39 -10.12 -5.86
N ALA A 60 -2.56 -10.55 -6.29
CA ALA A 60 -3.08 -10.29 -7.64
C ALA A 60 -3.32 -8.79 -7.85
N TYR A 61 -3.94 -8.11 -6.89
CA TYR A 61 -4.14 -6.66 -6.91
C TYR A 61 -2.81 -5.91 -7.00
N LEU A 62 -1.87 -6.18 -6.10
CA LEU A 62 -0.56 -5.52 -6.08
C LEU A 62 0.21 -5.76 -7.37
N SER A 63 0.20 -6.99 -7.89
CA SER A 63 0.85 -7.32 -9.16
C SER A 63 0.27 -6.52 -10.32
N ALA A 64 -1.05 -6.31 -10.34
CA ALA A 64 -1.71 -5.49 -11.36
C ALA A 64 -1.34 -4.01 -11.23
N GLU A 65 -1.34 -3.45 -10.03
CA GLU A 65 -0.97 -2.05 -9.78
C GLU A 65 0.50 -1.77 -10.14
N LEU A 66 1.43 -2.67 -9.76
CA LEU A 66 2.85 -2.52 -10.11
C LEU A 66 3.04 -2.38 -11.63
N VAL A 67 2.27 -3.11 -12.44
CA VAL A 67 2.37 -3.03 -13.90
C VAL A 67 1.63 -1.82 -14.45
N THR A 68 0.38 -1.61 -14.03
CA THR A 68 -0.53 -0.66 -14.69
C THR A 68 -0.41 0.76 -14.17
N HIS A 69 -0.22 0.93 -12.87
CA HIS A 69 -0.10 2.23 -12.21
C HIS A 69 1.36 2.68 -12.16
N PHE A 70 2.27 1.79 -11.74
CA PHE A 70 3.69 2.13 -11.57
C PHE A 70 4.55 1.84 -12.81
N GLY A 71 3.99 1.20 -13.85
CA GLY A 71 4.72 0.94 -15.10
C GLY A 71 5.88 -0.06 -14.96
N LEU A 72 5.88 -0.88 -13.91
CA LEU A 72 6.98 -1.80 -13.57
C LEU A 72 6.82 -3.13 -14.31
N SER A 73 6.82 -3.10 -15.65
CA SER A 73 6.81 -4.30 -16.48
C SER A 73 8.22 -4.93 -16.53
N GLY A 74 8.45 -6.05 -15.83
CA GLY A 74 9.76 -6.73 -15.93
C GLY A 74 10.17 -7.70 -14.83
N GLY A 75 9.25 -8.47 -14.23
CA GLY A 75 9.62 -9.51 -13.26
C GLY A 75 10.19 -8.96 -11.94
N ARG A 76 9.69 -7.80 -11.50
CA ARG A 76 10.00 -7.30 -10.16
C ARG A 76 9.41 -8.25 -9.12
N THR A 77 10.05 -8.33 -7.97
CA THR A 77 9.67 -9.25 -6.89
C THR A 77 8.20 -9.01 -6.53
N PRO A 78 7.35 -10.04 -6.52
CA PRO A 78 6.02 -9.92 -5.94
C PRO A 78 6.13 -9.41 -4.51
N ALA A 79 5.04 -8.85 -3.98
CA ALA A 79 5.00 -8.48 -2.57
C ALA A 79 5.48 -9.68 -1.74
N GLY A 80 6.50 -9.46 -0.89
CA GLY A 80 7.08 -10.54 -0.11
C GLY A 80 6.06 -11.12 0.86
N ASP A 81 6.18 -12.41 1.17
CA ASP A 81 5.24 -13.11 2.06
C ASP A 81 5.06 -12.36 3.40
N GLU A 82 6.13 -11.82 3.97
CA GLU A 82 6.09 -11.02 5.21
C GLU A 82 5.23 -9.75 5.09
N PHE A 83 5.30 -9.04 3.96
CA PHE A 83 4.46 -7.88 3.71
C PHE A 83 2.99 -8.29 3.62
N VAL A 84 2.69 -9.37 2.89
CA VAL A 84 1.32 -9.85 2.70
C VAL A 84 0.73 -10.34 4.03
N VAL A 85 1.49 -11.10 4.82
CA VAL A 85 1.09 -11.55 6.16
C VAL A 85 0.84 -10.36 7.08
N GLY A 86 1.76 -9.38 7.10
CA GLY A 86 1.61 -8.16 7.90
C GLY A 86 0.37 -7.36 7.52
N LEU A 87 0.06 -7.26 6.22
CA LEU A 87 -1.12 -6.57 5.73
C LEU A 87 -2.41 -7.29 6.12
N LEU A 88 -2.48 -8.61 5.95
CA LEU A 88 -3.66 -9.41 6.30
C LEU A 88 -3.97 -9.36 7.80
N ALA A 89 -2.95 -9.27 8.65
CA ALA A 89 -3.09 -9.10 10.09
C ALA A 89 -3.78 -7.76 10.49
N LEU A 90 -3.91 -6.80 9.56
CA LEU A 90 -4.64 -5.56 9.78
C LEU A 90 -6.15 -5.66 9.48
N GLY A 91 -6.61 -6.79 8.93
CA GLY A 91 -8.01 -7.07 8.62
C GLY A 91 -8.74 -7.92 9.67
N THR A 92 -8.04 -8.39 10.70
CA THR A 92 -8.55 -9.25 11.78
C THR A 92 -8.90 -8.45 13.03
#